data_AF-A0A7C7N0I2-F1
#
_entry.id   AF-A0A7C7N0I2-F1
#
_cell.length_a   1.000
_cell.length_b   1.000
_cell.length_c   1.000
_cell.angle_alpha   90.00
_cell.angle_beta   90.00
_cell.angle_gamma   90.00
#
_symmetry.space_group_name_H-M   'P 1'
#
loop_
_entity.id
_entity.type
_entity.pdbx_description
1 polymer ?
#
loop_
_entity_poly.entity_id
_entity_poly.type
_entity_poly.pdbx_seq_one_letter_code
_entity_poly.pdbx_strand_id
1 'polypeptide(L)'
;MIKATPARLDMSVQKERIIGAIKGALEGPTLIFVAGIHGNEPAGIFALREVLSNLQEHTTTFRGNLYAISGNLPALAKGIRYDACDLNRLWTEETIEKINDSETEEKTAELLQLKDIYQHITTILSTERGPFYFYDLHTTSSDSIPFITVNDSLLNRKYTSQYPLPLILGIEEFLTGALLSYINELGYIAFGFEGGQHEATSSIDAHIAFIYLSIVFSGCLEKSAIDFEKHHSYLFHRTQNLQAFYEIYKRYEIKPFEVFKMEPGFSNFQPIKKGIPLAKSNGKPIIATQRANIFMPLYQGKGNDGFFLVRKVPKVFLYISSVLRKVRFDNLLTLLPGVRWASTKKDELKVNLKIARFFTKNFFHLLGYRSRTISKTHLMVKNREAASRTSEYHGS
;
A
#
# COMPACT_ATOMS: atom_id res chain seq x y z
N MET A 1 15.47 2.27 35.36
CA MET A 1 13.99 2.29 35.22
C MET A 1 13.62 1.49 33.99
N ILE A 2 12.67 0.57 34.17
CA ILE A 2 12.58 -0.73 33.49
C ILE A 2 12.47 -0.57 31.96
N LYS A 3 13.59 -0.84 31.27
CA LYS A 3 13.59 -1.15 29.84
C LYS A 3 13.01 -2.56 29.70
N ALA A 4 11.75 -2.67 29.29
CA ALA A 4 11.24 -3.91 28.73
C ALA A 4 11.90 -4.09 27.35
N THR A 5 13.12 -4.66 27.35
CA THR A 5 13.73 -5.20 26.15
C THR A 5 12.87 -6.37 25.68
N PRO A 6 12.55 -6.53 24.39
CA PRO A 6 11.80 -7.68 23.89
C PRO A 6 12.68 -8.93 23.98
N ALA A 7 12.79 -9.49 25.19
CA ALA A 7 13.41 -10.77 25.43
C ALA A 7 12.46 -11.86 24.92
N ARG A 8 12.91 -12.58 23.88
CA ARG A 8 12.38 -13.89 23.44
C ARG A 8 10.91 -13.89 22.98
N LEU A 9 10.65 -13.30 21.82
CA LEU A 9 9.61 -13.84 20.92
C LEU A 9 10.31 -14.88 20.05
N ASP A 10 9.84 -16.12 20.14
CA ASP A 10 10.46 -17.30 19.57
C ASP A 10 10.79 -17.11 18.07
N MET A 11 12.09 -17.11 17.72
CA MET A 11 12.57 -16.99 16.34
C MET A 11 12.28 -18.25 15.50
N SER A 12 11.79 -19.33 16.13
CA SER A 12 11.41 -20.56 15.43
C SER A 12 10.27 -20.34 14.43
N VAL A 13 9.42 -19.34 14.68
CA VAL A 13 8.14 -19.17 13.98
C VAL A 13 8.24 -18.22 12.77
N GLN A 14 9.39 -17.60 12.48
CA GLN A 14 9.59 -16.75 11.29
C GLN A 14 9.70 -17.55 9.97
N LYS A 15 9.35 -18.84 9.97
CA LYS A 15 9.58 -19.77 8.85
C LYS A 15 8.31 -20.23 8.15
N GLU A 16 7.13 -19.96 8.69
CA GLU A 16 5.88 -20.44 8.10
C GLU A 16 5.32 -19.40 7.11
N ARG A 17 5.04 -19.85 5.89
CA ARG A 17 4.39 -19.05 4.84
C ARG A 17 2.99 -18.61 5.26
N ILE A 18 2.21 -19.50 5.87
CA ILE A 18 0.89 -19.18 6.41
C ILE A 18 1.03 -19.04 7.92
N ILE A 19 0.84 -17.82 8.42
CA ILE A 19 0.90 -17.50 9.86
C ILE A 19 -0.30 -18.14 10.57
N GLY A 20 -1.43 -18.21 9.87
CA GLY A 20 -2.64 -18.87 10.30
C GLY A 20 -3.80 -18.52 9.37
N ALA A 21 -4.91 -19.23 9.56
CA ALA A 21 -6.14 -19.00 8.81
C ALA A 21 -7.36 -19.25 9.69
N ILE A 22 -8.46 -18.57 9.37
CA ILE A 22 -9.78 -18.78 9.96
C ILE A 22 -10.73 -19.10 8.81
N LYS A 23 -11.45 -20.20 8.96
CA LYS A 23 -12.60 -20.54 8.13
C LYS A 23 -13.85 -20.38 8.98
N GLY A 24 -14.60 -19.32 8.72
CA GLY A 24 -15.83 -19.02 9.44
C GLY A 24 -16.94 -20.01 9.13
N ALA A 25 -17.86 -20.19 10.08
CA ALA A 25 -19.01 -21.07 9.89
C ALA A 25 -20.10 -20.45 8.98
N LEU A 26 -20.07 -19.12 8.79
CA LEU A 26 -21.05 -18.38 8.01
C LEU A 26 -20.42 -17.93 6.69
N GLU A 27 -21.22 -17.85 5.62
CA GLU A 27 -20.76 -17.26 4.37
C GLU A 27 -20.43 -15.77 4.56
N GLY A 28 -19.40 -15.30 3.84
CA GLY A 28 -18.91 -13.93 3.96
C GLY A 28 -17.67 -13.67 3.10
N PRO A 29 -17.02 -12.52 3.28
CA PRO A 29 -15.86 -12.12 2.48
C PRO A 29 -14.60 -12.92 2.82
N THR A 30 -13.58 -12.82 1.96
CA THR A 30 -12.26 -13.41 2.23
C THR A 30 -11.22 -12.32 2.43
N LEU A 31 -10.59 -12.30 3.60
CA LEU A 31 -9.57 -11.33 3.98
C LEU A 31 -8.19 -11.96 3.86
N ILE A 32 -7.27 -11.28 3.20
CA ILE A 32 -5.92 -11.75 2.96
C ILE A 32 -4.96 -10.68 3.48
N PHE A 33 -4.31 -10.98 4.60
CA PHE A 33 -3.26 -10.15 5.18
C PHE A 33 -1.91 -10.69 4.74
N VAL A 34 -1.05 -9.80 4.25
CA VAL A 34 0.35 -10.09 3.95
C VAL A 34 1.19 -9.22 4.87
N ALA A 35 2.18 -9.81 5.55
CA ALA A 35 3.05 -9.09 6.46
C ALA A 35 4.49 -9.56 6.32
N GLY A 36 5.45 -8.69 6.56
CA GLY A 36 6.87 -9.04 6.48
C GLY A 36 7.36 -9.24 5.05
N ILE A 37 6.77 -8.56 4.06
CA ILE A 37 7.34 -8.45 2.70
C ILE A 37 8.77 -7.90 2.79
N HIS A 38 9.00 -6.94 3.69
CA HIS A 38 10.34 -6.55 4.11
C HIS A 38 10.67 -7.21 5.46
N GLY A 39 11.83 -7.86 5.55
CA GLY A 39 12.18 -8.67 6.72
C GLY A 39 12.53 -7.90 8.00
N ASN A 40 12.83 -6.61 7.90
CA ASN A 40 13.04 -5.72 9.04
C ASN A 40 11.73 -5.12 9.60
N GLU A 41 10.57 -5.57 9.12
CA GLU A 41 9.25 -5.03 9.49
C GLU A 41 8.36 -6.11 10.17
N PRO A 42 8.76 -6.70 11.31
CA PRO A 42 8.08 -7.87 11.87
C PRO A 42 6.78 -7.53 12.63
N ALA A 43 6.45 -6.25 12.83
CA ALA A 43 5.31 -5.84 13.67
C ALA A 43 3.97 -6.43 13.20
N GLY A 44 3.73 -6.47 11.88
CA GLY A 44 2.53 -7.08 11.30
C GLY A 44 2.44 -8.60 11.54
N ILE A 45 3.59 -9.31 11.53
CA ILE A 45 3.63 -10.75 11.84
C ILE A 45 3.17 -11.01 13.28
N PHE A 46 3.70 -10.23 14.23
CA PHE A 46 3.34 -10.39 15.64
C PHE A 46 1.87 -10.07 15.90
N ALA A 47 1.38 -8.96 15.33
CA ALA A 47 -0.02 -8.58 15.44
C ALA A 47 -0.98 -9.62 14.86
N LEU A 48 -0.68 -10.18 13.69
CA LEU A 48 -1.51 -11.22 13.07
C LEU A 48 -1.62 -12.46 13.95
N ARG A 49 -0.53 -12.91 14.57
CA ARG A 49 -0.56 -14.07 15.47
C ARG A 49 -1.42 -13.84 16.70
N GLU A 50 -1.26 -12.69 17.33
CA GLU A 50 -2.05 -12.35 18.50
C GLU A 50 -3.55 -12.31 18.16
N VAL A 51 -3.90 -11.63 17.07
CA VAL A 51 -5.29 -11.55 16.62
C VAL A 51 -5.84 -12.92 16.24
N LEU A 52 -5.09 -13.73 15.48
CA LEU A 52 -5.50 -15.07 15.09
C LEU A 52 -5.72 -15.98 16.31
N SER A 53 -4.84 -15.92 17.32
CA SER A 53 -4.98 -16.68 18.56
C SER A 53 -6.26 -16.29 19.29
N ASN A 54 -6.55 -14.99 19.38
CA ASN A 54 -7.75 -14.48 20.07
C ASN A 54 -9.04 -14.79 19.30
N LEU A 55 -8.97 -14.89 17.97
CA LEU A 55 -10.14 -15.15 17.12
C LEU A 55 -10.57 -16.62 17.09
N GLN A 56 -9.79 -17.56 17.63
CA GLN A 56 -10.18 -18.98 17.66
C GLN A 56 -11.54 -19.19 18.34
N GLU A 57 -11.84 -18.42 19.39
CA GLU A 57 -13.11 -18.45 20.12
C GLU A 57 -14.29 -17.89 19.31
N HIS A 58 -14.03 -17.11 18.26
CA HIS A 58 -15.04 -16.44 17.44
C HIS A 58 -15.39 -17.18 16.14
N THR A 59 -14.77 -18.34 15.88
CA THR A 59 -14.89 -19.09 14.61
C THR A 59 -16.34 -19.40 14.21
N THR A 60 -17.22 -19.67 15.19
CA THR A 60 -18.64 -19.98 14.95
C THR A 60 -19.46 -18.77 14.52
N THR A 61 -19.04 -17.56 14.91
CA THR A 61 -19.69 -16.29 14.55
C THR A 61 -19.03 -15.59 13.36
N PHE A 62 -17.86 -16.06 12.95
CA PHE A 62 -17.08 -15.46 11.88
C PHE A 62 -17.74 -15.72 10.52
N ARG A 63 -17.90 -14.66 9.72
CA ARG A 63 -18.42 -14.70 8.35
C ARG A 63 -17.26 -14.69 7.35
N GLY A 64 -17.21 -15.68 6.48
CA GLY A 64 -16.19 -15.83 5.44
C GLY A 64 -14.87 -16.34 5.98
N ASN A 65 -13.76 -15.85 5.43
CA ASN A 65 -12.43 -16.39 5.70
C ASN A 65 -11.40 -15.30 6.00
N LEU A 66 -10.36 -15.66 6.75
CA LEU A 66 -9.18 -14.84 6.96
C LEU A 66 -7.93 -15.68 6.74
N TYR A 67 -7.00 -15.17 5.94
CA TYR A 67 -5.70 -15.76 5.68
C TYR A 67 -4.60 -14.76 6.03
N ALA A 68 -3.61 -15.21 6.80
CA ALA A 68 -2.43 -14.43 7.16
C ALA A 68 -1.18 -15.06 6.53
N ILE A 69 -0.53 -14.32 5.63
CA ILE A 69 0.58 -14.78 4.82
C ILE A 69 1.85 -14.01 5.21
N SER A 70 2.91 -14.72 5.58
CA SER A 70 4.24 -14.16 5.75
C SER A 70 4.82 -13.75 4.41
N GLY A 71 5.67 -12.71 4.36
CA GLY A 71 6.35 -12.22 3.16
C GLY A 71 7.72 -12.86 2.95
N ASN A 72 8.79 -12.09 2.94
CA ASN A 72 10.13 -12.58 2.64
C ASN A 72 10.73 -13.37 3.83
N LEU A 73 10.53 -14.70 3.88
CA LEU A 73 10.95 -15.55 5.00
C LEU A 73 12.47 -15.49 5.25
N PRO A 74 13.36 -15.60 4.23
CA PRO A 74 14.80 -15.44 4.45
C PRO A 74 15.18 -14.06 5.01
N ALA A 75 14.54 -12.99 4.53
CA ALA A 75 14.84 -11.64 5.02
C ALA A 75 14.32 -11.43 6.44
N LEU A 76 13.13 -11.96 6.77
CA LEU A 76 12.55 -11.96 8.12
C LEU A 76 13.50 -12.63 9.12
N ALA A 77 13.99 -13.83 8.78
CA ALA A 77 14.94 -14.58 9.60
C ALA A 77 16.25 -13.82 9.86
N LYS A 78 16.67 -12.98 8.89
CA LYS A 78 17.87 -12.14 8.98
C LYS A 78 17.59 -10.76 9.62
N GLY A 79 16.33 -10.37 9.81
CA GLY A 79 15.95 -9.03 10.26
C GLY A 79 16.38 -7.91 9.30
N ILE A 80 16.49 -8.19 8.00
CA ILE A 80 16.91 -7.22 6.97
C ILE A 80 15.76 -6.93 6.02
N ARG A 81 15.77 -5.76 5.37
CA ARG A 81 14.74 -5.39 4.38
C ARG A 81 14.57 -6.43 3.28
N TYR A 82 15.67 -6.78 2.63
CA TYR A 82 15.79 -7.81 1.59
C TYR A 82 17.27 -8.19 1.42
N ASP A 83 17.55 -9.30 0.72
CA ASP A 83 18.89 -9.82 0.47
C ASP A 83 19.44 -9.29 -0.86
N ALA A 84 18.88 -9.73 -2.00
CA ALA A 84 19.33 -9.35 -3.33
C ALA A 84 18.53 -8.18 -3.93
N CYS A 85 17.21 -8.26 -3.87
CA CYS A 85 16.32 -7.24 -4.43
C CYS A 85 15.06 -7.06 -3.59
N ASP A 86 14.43 -5.89 -3.69
CA ASP A 86 13.22 -5.61 -2.92
C ASP A 86 12.04 -6.43 -3.47
N LEU A 87 11.52 -7.36 -2.66
CA LEU A 87 10.38 -8.22 -3.01
C LEU A 87 9.16 -7.39 -3.44
N ASN A 88 8.95 -6.20 -2.85
CA ASN A 88 7.87 -5.28 -3.20
C ASN A 88 8.18 -4.43 -4.45
N ARG A 89 9.09 -4.90 -5.30
CA ARG A 89 9.41 -4.38 -6.64
C ARG A 89 9.34 -5.44 -7.75
N LEU A 90 9.01 -6.68 -7.40
CA LEU A 90 9.02 -7.82 -8.31
C LEU A 90 7.62 -8.21 -8.84
N TRP A 91 6.54 -7.61 -8.34
CA TRP A 91 5.16 -7.93 -8.73
C TRP A 91 4.76 -7.23 -10.04
N THR A 92 5.37 -7.64 -11.15
CA THR A 92 5.04 -7.19 -12.51
C THR A 92 4.50 -8.33 -13.35
N GLU A 93 3.67 -8.05 -14.35
CA GLU A 93 3.16 -9.07 -15.29
C GLU A 93 4.31 -9.91 -15.87
N GLU A 94 5.37 -9.25 -16.34
CA GLU A 94 6.58 -9.90 -16.86
C GLU A 94 7.23 -10.85 -15.84
N THR A 95 7.35 -10.44 -14.58
CA THR A 95 7.92 -11.31 -13.54
C THR A 95 7.00 -12.47 -13.21
N ILE A 96 5.69 -12.25 -13.17
CA ILE A 96 4.69 -13.28 -12.92
C ILE A 96 4.68 -14.33 -14.05
N GLU A 97 4.81 -13.91 -15.30
CA GLU A 97 4.97 -14.83 -16.44
C GLU A 97 6.25 -15.66 -16.30
N LYS A 98 7.37 -15.01 -15.97
CA LYS A 98 8.68 -15.68 -15.78
C LYS A 98 8.65 -16.75 -14.69
N ILE A 99 8.00 -16.50 -13.54
CA ILE A 99 7.96 -17.50 -12.46
C ILE A 99 7.03 -18.68 -12.75
N ASN A 100 6.08 -18.51 -13.68
CA ASN A 100 5.20 -19.57 -14.14
C ASN A 100 5.86 -20.43 -15.23
N ASP A 101 6.84 -19.88 -15.94
CA ASP A 101 7.69 -20.63 -16.86
C ASP A 101 8.66 -21.55 -16.09
N SER A 102 8.62 -22.85 -16.39
CA SER A 102 9.45 -23.87 -15.75
C SER A 102 10.91 -23.86 -16.23
N GLU A 103 11.23 -23.24 -17.37
CA GLU A 103 12.55 -23.32 -18.02
C GLU A 103 13.55 -22.24 -17.57
N THR A 104 13.14 -21.31 -16.70
CA THR A 104 14.04 -20.24 -16.22
C THR A 104 14.97 -20.72 -15.09
N GLU A 105 16.28 -20.73 -15.36
CA GLU A 105 17.32 -21.25 -14.46
C GLU A 105 17.73 -20.28 -13.33
N GLU A 106 17.62 -18.96 -13.51
CA GLU A 106 17.99 -17.99 -12.46
C GLU A 106 16.81 -17.70 -11.52
N LYS A 107 16.85 -18.29 -10.32
CA LYS A 107 15.89 -18.01 -9.25
C LYS A 107 16.61 -17.39 -8.06
N THR A 108 16.53 -16.06 -7.92
CA THR A 108 16.92 -15.40 -6.68
C THR A 108 16.04 -15.86 -5.53
N ALA A 109 16.52 -15.72 -4.28
CA ALA A 109 15.72 -16.06 -3.10
C ALA A 109 14.37 -15.31 -3.11
N GLU A 110 14.35 -14.03 -3.49
CA GLU A 110 13.14 -13.24 -3.57
C GLU A 110 12.18 -13.66 -4.70
N LEU A 111 12.67 -14.15 -5.84
CA LEU A 111 11.80 -14.72 -6.87
C LEU A 111 11.13 -16.02 -6.39
N LEU A 112 11.83 -16.84 -5.61
CA LEU A 112 11.23 -18.02 -4.97
C LEU A 112 10.15 -17.62 -3.95
N GLN A 113 10.42 -16.59 -3.13
CA GLN A 113 9.42 -16.06 -2.20
C GLN A 113 8.20 -15.50 -2.93
N LEU A 114 8.40 -14.76 -4.03
CA LEU A 114 7.31 -14.23 -4.85
C LEU A 114 6.45 -15.37 -5.41
N LYS A 115 7.07 -16.40 -6.00
CA LYS A 115 6.36 -17.55 -6.56
C LYS A 115 5.50 -18.25 -5.53
N ASP A 116 6.05 -18.48 -4.34
CA ASP A 116 5.36 -19.14 -3.23
C ASP A 116 4.14 -18.31 -2.76
N ILE A 117 4.32 -17.00 -2.52
CA ILE A 117 3.21 -16.09 -2.15
C ILE A 117 2.15 -16.07 -3.27
N TYR A 118 2.58 -15.97 -4.53
CA TYR A 118 1.69 -15.93 -5.68
C TYR A 118 0.84 -17.21 -5.80
N GLN A 119 1.44 -18.38 -5.58
CA GLN A 119 0.73 -19.66 -5.57
C GLN A 119 -0.31 -19.73 -4.45
N HIS A 120 0.01 -19.27 -3.25
CA HIS A 120 -0.95 -19.21 -2.15
C HIS A 120 -2.11 -18.25 -2.43
N ILE A 121 -1.83 -17.04 -2.93
CA ILE A 121 -2.87 -16.07 -3.31
C ILE A 121 -3.76 -16.67 -4.41
N THR A 122 -3.17 -17.26 -5.46
CA THR A 122 -3.93 -17.86 -6.57
C THR A 122 -4.80 -19.02 -6.09
N THR A 123 -4.28 -19.86 -5.19
CA THR A 123 -5.04 -20.95 -4.58
C THR A 123 -6.25 -20.39 -3.84
N ILE A 124 -6.06 -19.42 -2.93
CA ILE A 124 -7.14 -18.80 -2.15
C ILE A 124 -8.19 -18.19 -3.08
N LEU A 125 -7.77 -17.44 -4.10
CA LEU A 125 -8.67 -16.84 -5.09
C LEU A 125 -9.49 -17.88 -5.87
N SER A 126 -8.97 -19.09 -6.06
CA SER A 126 -9.67 -20.18 -6.77
C SER A 126 -10.56 -21.03 -5.87
N THR A 127 -10.26 -21.13 -4.57
CA THR A 127 -10.96 -22.01 -3.63
C THR A 127 -12.02 -21.31 -2.80
N GLU A 128 -11.82 -20.02 -2.50
CA GLU A 128 -12.70 -19.26 -1.61
C GLU A 128 -13.68 -18.36 -2.36
N ARG A 129 -14.69 -17.88 -1.65
CA ARG A 129 -15.67 -16.94 -2.19
C ARG A 129 -15.31 -15.50 -1.80
N GLY A 130 -15.54 -14.59 -2.74
CA GLY A 130 -15.39 -13.16 -2.52
C GLY A 130 -16.61 -12.53 -1.83
N PRO A 131 -16.59 -11.20 -1.59
CA PRO A 131 -15.54 -10.28 -2.04
C PRO A 131 -14.20 -10.49 -1.32
N PHE A 132 -13.10 -10.21 -2.02
CA PHE A 132 -11.74 -10.39 -1.51
C PHE A 132 -11.11 -9.06 -1.08
N TYR A 133 -10.50 -9.04 0.11
CA TYR A 133 -9.82 -7.86 0.63
C TYR A 133 -8.36 -8.16 0.91
N PHE A 134 -7.45 -7.33 0.40
CA PHE A 134 -6.01 -7.49 0.56
C PHE A 134 -5.40 -6.36 1.37
N TYR A 135 -4.61 -6.73 2.37
CA TYR A 135 -3.92 -5.80 3.25
C TYR A 135 -2.43 -6.13 3.30
N ASP A 136 -1.57 -5.17 2.96
CA ASP A 136 -0.12 -5.30 3.11
C ASP A 136 0.33 -4.52 4.35
N LEU A 137 0.88 -5.22 5.33
CA LEU A 137 1.22 -4.69 6.65
C LEU A 137 2.71 -4.31 6.70
N HIS A 138 2.97 -3.03 6.92
CA HIS A 138 4.28 -2.41 6.86
C HIS A 138 4.58 -1.54 8.08
N THR A 139 5.86 -1.21 8.22
CA THR A 139 6.33 -0.17 9.14
C THR A 139 7.32 0.74 8.43
N THR A 140 7.57 1.92 8.99
CA THR A 140 8.46 2.92 8.42
C THR A 140 9.77 3.06 9.17
N SER A 141 10.82 3.49 8.47
CA SER A 141 12.14 3.72 9.09
C SER A 141 12.22 4.95 10.00
N SER A 142 11.29 5.89 9.84
CA SER A 142 11.18 7.09 10.69
C SER A 142 10.10 6.92 11.74
N ASP A 143 10.20 7.73 12.80
CA ASP A 143 9.07 7.94 13.69
C ASP A 143 7.85 8.42 12.89
N SER A 144 6.73 7.75 13.11
CA SER A 144 5.54 7.90 12.27
C SER A 144 4.28 7.58 13.04
N ILE A 145 3.25 8.39 12.77
CA ILE A 145 1.88 8.01 13.03
C ILE A 145 1.45 6.88 12.08
N PRO A 146 0.43 6.08 12.43
CA PRO A 146 -0.13 5.11 11.49
C PRO A 146 -0.81 5.80 10.29
N PHE A 147 -0.70 5.21 9.10
CA PHE A 147 -1.35 5.71 7.89
C PHE A 147 -1.67 4.59 6.88
N ILE A 148 -2.51 4.89 5.90
CA ILE A 148 -2.82 3.97 4.79
C ILE A 148 -2.26 4.53 3.50
N THR A 149 -1.66 3.67 2.69
CA THR A 149 -1.31 3.95 1.30
C THR A 149 -2.29 3.24 0.38
N VAL A 150 -2.88 3.97 -0.56
CA VAL A 150 -4.01 3.45 -1.33
C VAL A 150 -3.94 3.85 -2.80
N ASN A 151 -4.25 2.90 -3.68
CA ASN A 151 -4.43 3.18 -5.09
C ASN A 151 -5.67 4.06 -5.29
N ASP A 152 -5.55 5.03 -6.17
CA ASP A 152 -6.53 6.06 -6.38
C ASP A 152 -7.76 5.61 -7.22
N SER A 153 -8.39 4.48 -6.87
CA SER A 153 -9.69 4.04 -7.42
C SER A 153 -10.86 4.45 -6.51
N LEU A 154 -12.07 4.61 -7.07
CA LEU A 154 -13.25 4.98 -6.27
C LEU A 154 -13.62 3.90 -5.25
N LEU A 155 -13.45 2.63 -5.62
CA LEU A 155 -13.72 1.50 -4.74
C LEU A 155 -12.81 1.53 -3.50
N ASN A 156 -11.50 1.64 -3.70
CA ASN A 156 -10.54 1.71 -2.61
C ASN A 156 -10.71 2.98 -1.76
N ARG A 157 -10.94 4.15 -2.38
CA ARG A 157 -11.22 5.40 -1.66
C ARG A 157 -12.43 5.26 -0.73
N LYS A 158 -13.52 4.64 -1.21
CA LYS A 158 -14.72 4.43 -0.41
C LYS A 158 -14.41 3.52 0.78
N TYR A 159 -13.79 2.37 0.53
CA TYR A 159 -13.51 1.39 1.59
C TYR A 159 -12.53 1.91 2.64
N THR A 160 -11.42 2.51 2.20
CA THR A 160 -10.37 3.04 3.11
C THR A 160 -10.81 4.28 3.89
N SER A 161 -11.82 5.01 3.43
CA SER A 161 -12.37 6.17 4.16
C SER A 161 -13.04 5.83 5.50
N GLN A 162 -13.29 4.55 5.76
CA GLN A 162 -13.84 4.06 7.03
C GLN A 162 -12.82 4.10 8.17
N TYR A 163 -11.52 4.06 7.86
CA TYR A 163 -10.46 4.04 8.87
C TYR A 163 -10.19 5.45 9.40
N PRO A 164 -9.96 5.63 10.71
CA PRO A 164 -9.64 6.93 11.31
C PRO A 164 -8.18 7.34 11.08
N LEU A 165 -7.70 7.23 9.84
CA LEU A 165 -6.29 7.34 9.46
C LEU A 165 -6.08 8.37 8.34
N PRO A 166 -4.90 9.00 8.25
CA PRO A 166 -4.48 9.69 7.04
C PRO A 166 -4.32 8.68 5.88
N LEU A 167 -4.78 9.08 4.70
CA LEU A 167 -4.81 8.25 3.49
C LEU A 167 -3.92 8.89 2.41
N ILE A 168 -2.88 8.19 1.98
CA ILE A 168 -1.96 8.65 0.93
C ILE A 168 -2.41 8.08 -0.42
N LEU A 169 -2.87 8.96 -1.30
CA LEU A 169 -3.27 8.62 -2.66
C LEU A 169 -2.07 8.58 -3.60
N GLY A 170 -2.05 7.59 -4.48
CA GLY A 170 -1.18 7.61 -5.66
C GLY A 170 0.26 7.17 -5.40
N ILE A 171 0.55 6.51 -4.28
CA ILE A 171 1.91 6.02 -4.00
C ILE A 171 2.37 5.00 -5.06
N GLU A 172 1.43 4.24 -5.64
CA GLU A 172 1.69 3.23 -6.66
C GLU A 172 2.29 3.79 -7.96
N GLU A 173 2.18 5.10 -8.19
CA GLU A 173 2.87 5.77 -9.31
C GLU A 173 4.39 5.81 -9.14
N PHE A 174 4.86 5.70 -7.89
CA PHE A 174 6.26 5.77 -7.53
C PHE A 174 6.83 4.38 -7.19
N LEU A 175 5.96 3.42 -6.85
CA LEU A 175 6.31 2.05 -6.46
C LEU A 175 5.95 1.05 -7.58
N THR A 176 6.83 0.92 -8.57
CA THR A 176 6.68 -0.09 -9.63
C THR A 176 6.95 -1.49 -9.06
N GLY A 177 6.07 -2.46 -9.39
CA GLY A 177 6.24 -3.85 -9.00
C GLY A 177 5.87 -4.16 -7.53
N ALA A 178 5.07 -3.31 -6.90
CA ALA A 178 4.54 -3.59 -5.57
C ALA A 178 3.39 -4.62 -5.63
N LEU A 179 3.31 -5.50 -4.62
CA LEU A 179 2.26 -6.53 -4.48
C LEU A 179 0.86 -5.94 -4.64
N LEU A 180 0.58 -4.88 -3.89
CA LEU A 180 -0.73 -4.25 -3.91
C LEU A 180 -1.05 -3.58 -5.26
N SER A 181 -0.04 -3.12 -6.01
CA SER A 181 -0.27 -2.60 -7.36
C SER A 181 -0.78 -3.71 -8.28
N TYR A 182 -0.16 -4.89 -8.22
CA TYR A 182 -0.59 -6.07 -8.97
C TYR A 182 -2.01 -6.51 -8.58
N ILE A 183 -2.31 -6.62 -7.28
CA ILE A 183 -3.66 -7.01 -6.82
C ILE A 183 -4.73 -5.97 -7.21
N ASN A 184 -4.42 -4.68 -7.14
CA ASN A 184 -5.33 -3.63 -7.60
C ASN A 184 -5.63 -3.72 -9.10
N GLU A 185 -4.64 -4.13 -9.91
CA GLU A 185 -4.83 -4.36 -11.35
C GLU A 185 -5.71 -5.58 -11.64
N LEU A 186 -5.84 -6.53 -10.70
CA LEU A 186 -6.85 -7.60 -10.73
C LEU A 186 -8.25 -7.13 -10.32
N GLY A 187 -8.38 -5.90 -9.81
CA GLY A 187 -9.66 -5.26 -9.49
C GLY A 187 -10.15 -5.37 -8.06
N TYR A 188 -9.37 -6.01 -7.17
CA TYR A 188 -9.74 -6.20 -5.76
C TYR A 188 -9.45 -4.97 -4.91
N ILE A 189 -10.07 -4.89 -3.74
CA ILE A 189 -9.70 -3.91 -2.72
C ILE A 189 -8.34 -4.31 -2.15
N ALA A 190 -7.36 -3.43 -2.31
CA ALA A 190 -5.97 -3.70 -1.93
C ALA A 190 -5.26 -2.40 -1.55
N PHE A 191 -4.75 -2.33 -0.32
CA PHE A 191 -4.05 -1.16 0.19
C PHE A 191 -3.06 -1.51 1.30
N GLY A 192 -2.07 -0.64 1.50
CA GLY A 192 -1.00 -0.84 2.47
C GLY A 192 -1.33 -0.12 3.76
N PHE A 193 -1.05 -0.76 4.89
CA PHE A 193 -1.11 -0.13 6.20
C PHE A 193 0.29 -0.01 6.77
N GLU A 194 0.63 1.19 7.20
CA GLU A 194 1.93 1.55 7.76
C GLU A 194 1.72 1.85 9.24
N GLY A 195 2.07 0.90 10.11
CA GLY A 195 1.67 0.92 11.53
C GLY A 195 2.51 1.82 12.43
N GLY A 196 3.56 2.45 11.92
CA GLY A 196 4.51 3.25 12.69
C GLY A 196 5.95 2.82 12.45
N GLN A 197 6.84 3.13 13.39
CA GLN A 197 8.28 2.90 13.26
C GLN A 197 8.67 1.40 13.42
N HIS A 198 9.67 0.92 12.68
CA HIS A 198 10.08 -0.50 12.63
C HIS A 198 10.26 -1.20 13.99
N GLU A 199 10.93 -0.57 14.95
CA GLU A 199 11.27 -1.16 16.24
C GLU A 199 10.32 -0.74 17.38
N ALA A 200 9.36 0.14 17.10
CA ALA A 200 8.42 0.61 18.12
C ALA A 200 7.38 -0.47 18.46
N THR A 201 7.26 -0.84 19.74
CA THR A 201 6.21 -1.77 20.21
C THR A 201 4.81 -1.25 19.89
N SER A 202 4.63 0.07 19.94
CA SER A 202 3.39 0.74 19.55
C SER A 202 2.95 0.43 18.12
N SER A 203 3.88 0.03 17.22
CA SER A 203 3.56 -0.39 15.87
C SER A 203 2.81 -1.73 15.87
N ILE A 204 3.12 -2.64 16.79
CA ILE A 204 2.37 -3.91 16.95
C ILE A 204 0.93 -3.60 17.34
N ASP A 205 0.72 -2.76 18.36
CA ASP A 205 -0.61 -2.35 18.82
C ASP A 205 -1.43 -1.67 17.70
N ALA A 206 -0.78 -0.87 16.85
CA ALA A 206 -1.42 -0.23 15.71
C ALA A 206 -1.86 -1.26 14.66
N HIS A 207 -1.05 -2.28 14.39
CA HIS A 207 -1.43 -3.38 13.51
C HIS A 207 -2.57 -4.21 14.09
N ILE A 208 -2.57 -4.51 15.39
CA ILE A 208 -3.66 -5.23 16.07
C ILE A 208 -4.98 -4.45 15.88
N ALA A 209 -4.97 -3.16 16.22
CA ALA A 209 -6.14 -2.32 16.04
C ALA A 209 -6.61 -2.27 14.59
N PHE A 210 -5.68 -2.14 13.63
CA PHE A 210 -5.99 -2.16 12.21
C PHE A 210 -6.65 -3.47 11.77
N ILE A 211 -6.09 -4.62 12.12
CA ILE A 211 -6.62 -5.94 11.72
C ILE A 211 -8.05 -6.13 12.25
N TYR A 212 -8.31 -5.79 13.51
CA TYR A 212 -9.67 -5.86 14.07
C TYR A 212 -10.67 -4.94 13.38
N LEU A 213 -10.26 -3.70 13.06
CA LEU A 213 -11.11 -2.80 12.28
C LEU A 213 -11.37 -3.34 10.87
N SER A 214 -10.36 -3.93 10.22
CA SER A 214 -10.51 -4.55 8.90
C SER A 214 -11.52 -5.69 8.90
N ILE A 215 -11.49 -6.55 9.93
CA ILE A 215 -12.45 -7.65 10.13
C ILE A 215 -13.88 -7.11 10.26
N VAL A 216 -14.08 -6.03 11.01
CA VAL A 216 -15.41 -5.42 11.18
C VAL A 216 -15.85 -4.69 9.91
N PHE A 217 -14.99 -3.88 9.30
CA PHE A 217 -15.33 -3.09 8.11
C PHE A 217 -15.55 -3.93 6.87
N SER A 218 -15.03 -5.16 6.80
CA SER A 218 -15.37 -6.12 5.76
C SER A 218 -16.67 -6.88 6.02
N GLY A 219 -17.20 -6.84 7.25
CA GLY A 219 -18.38 -7.60 7.66
C GLY A 219 -18.10 -9.04 8.10
N CYS A 220 -16.85 -9.38 8.46
CA CYS A 220 -16.53 -10.71 9.00
C CYS A 220 -17.06 -10.91 10.42
N LEU A 221 -17.08 -9.83 11.21
CA LEU A 221 -17.65 -9.80 12.56
C LEU A 221 -18.41 -8.50 12.77
N GLU A 222 -19.41 -8.56 13.64
CA GLU A 222 -20.13 -7.37 14.11
C GLU A 222 -19.28 -6.55 15.09
N LYS A 223 -19.56 -5.24 15.19
CA LYS A 223 -18.88 -4.36 16.16
C LYS A 223 -18.98 -4.83 17.60
N SER A 224 -20.08 -5.49 17.96
CA SER A 224 -20.31 -6.01 19.32
C SER A 224 -19.53 -7.28 19.64
N ALA A 225 -18.96 -7.96 18.62
CA ALA A 225 -18.18 -9.18 18.82
C ALA A 225 -16.76 -8.90 19.34
N ILE A 226 -16.29 -7.66 19.23
CA ILE A 226 -14.96 -7.22 19.67
C ILE A 226 -15.06 -5.86 20.38
N ASP A 227 -13.99 -5.42 21.03
CA ASP A 227 -13.89 -4.07 21.57
C ASP A 227 -13.57 -3.05 20.44
N PHE A 228 -14.55 -2.84 19.55
CA PHE A 228 -14.40 -1.99 18.38
C PHE A 228 -13.95 -0.57 18.75
N GLU A 229 -14.55 0.02 19.79
CA GLU A 229 -14.28 1.40 20.19
C GLU A 229 -12.85 1.57 20.73
N LYS A 230 -12.31 0.59 21.45
CA LYS A 230 -10.90 0.59 21.84
C LYS A 230 -9.96 0.65 20.64
N HIS A 231 -10.16 -0.22 19.65
CA HIS A 231 -9.29 -0.27 18.46
C HIS A 231 -9.44 0.97 17.58
N HIS A 232 -10.68 1.44 17.38
CA HIS A 232 -10.96 2.66 16.63
C HIS A 232 -10.33 3.89 17.30
N SER A 233 -10.56 4.07 18.60
CA SER A 233 -10.02 5.19 19.37
C SER A 233 -8.49 5.16 19.41
N TYR A 234 -7.89 3.98 19.57
CA TYR A 234 -6.44 3.83 19.57
C TYR A 234 -5.80 4.41 18.30
N LEU A 235 -6.31 4.06 17.11
CA LEU A 235 -5.81 4.61 15.85
C LEU A 235 -6.17 6.09 15.69
N PHE A 236 -7.38 6.49 16.05
CA PHE A 236 -7.84 7.87 15.93
C PHE A 236 -6.96 8.85 16.74
N HIS A 237 -6.64 8.53 17.99
CA HIS A 237 -5.84 9.40 18.84
C HIS A 237 -4.38 9.53 18.39
N ARG A 238 -3.82 8.48 17.78
CA ARG A 238 -2.44 8.52 17.28
C ARG A 238 -2.24 9.38 16.04
N THR A 239 -3.30 9.68 15.30
CA THR A 239 -3.19 10.43 14.05
C THR A 239 -3.21 11.93 14.22
N GLN A 240 -3.33 12.45 15.45
CA GLN A 240 -3.15 13.88 15.79
C GLN A 240 -3.96 14.84 14.88
N ASN A 241 -5.20 14.48 14.54
CA ASN A 241 -6.10 15.25 13.65
C ASN A 241 -5.65 15.34 12.18
N LEU A 242 -4.79 14.43 11.73
CA LEU A 242 -4.34 14.37 10.34
C LEU A 242 -5.24 13.52 9.44
N GLN A 243 -6.41 13.06 9.91
CA GLN A 243 -7.30 12.19 9.14
C GLN A 243 -7.87 12.91 7.91
N ALA A 244 -7.27 12.63 6.76
CA ALA A 244 -7.60 13.22 5.47
C ALA A 244 -6.95 12.42 4.35
N PHE A 245 -7.40 12.67 3.12
CA PHE A 245 -6.66 12.29 1.93
C PHE A 245 -5.51 13.25 1.69
N TYR A 246 -4.35 12.70 1.35
CA TYR A 246 -3.16 13.41 0.92
C TYR A 246 -2.74 12.89 -0.45
N GLU A 247 -2.11 13.76 -1.24
CA GLU A 247 -1.44 13.36 -2.47
C GLU A 247 0.06 13.62 -2.36
N ILE A 248 0.83 12.76 -2.99
CA ILE A 248 2.26 12.98 -3.21
C ILE A 248 2.40 13.87 -4.44
N TYR A 249 2.97 15.06 -4.25
CA TYR A 249 3.20 16.01 -5.35
C TYR A 249 4.69 16.16 -5.71
N LYS A 250 5.59 15.63 -4.88
CA LYS A 250 7.03 15.59 -5.17
C LYS A 250 7.67 14.35 -4.55
N ARG A 251 8.56 13.73 -5.31
CA ARG A 251 9.47 12.66 -4.89
C ARG A 251 10.91 13.12 -5.12
N TYR A 252 11.78 12.89 -4.16
CA TYR A 252 13.22 12.94 -4.37
C TYR A 252 13.72 11.51 -4.59
N GLU A 253 14.00 11.15 -5.84
CA GLU A 253 14.59 9.87 -6.20
C GLU A 253 16.11 9.95 -6.10
N ILE A 254 16.70 9.01 -5.36
CA ILE A 254 18.14 8.84 -5.23
C ILE A 254 18.64 8.07 -6.45
N LYS A 255 19.56 8.68 -7.19
CA LYS A 255 20.17 8.02 -8.35
C LYS A 255 21.25 7.04 -7.90
N PRO A 256 21.57 5.99 -8.69
CA PRO A 256 22.54 4.96 -8.31
C PRO A 256 23.92 5.48 -7.90
N PHE A 257 24.33 6.64 -8.41
CA PHE A 257 25.63 7.27 -8.13
C PHE A 257 25.57 8.32 -7.01
N GLU A 258 24.41 8.56 -6.41
CA GLU A 258 24.27 9.56 -5.34
C GLU A 258 24.60 8.96 -3.97
N VAL A 259 25.55 9.59 -3.26
CA VAL A 259 25.73 9.37 -1.83
C VAL A 259 24.74 10.26 -1.10
N PHE A 260 23.59 9.67 -0.77
CA PHE A 260 22.47 10.36 -0.13
C PHE A 260 22.42 10.09 1.38
N LYS A 261 22.11 11.14 2.16
CA LYS A 261 21.86 11.03 3.59
C LYS A 261 20.77 12.02 4.01
N MET A 262 19.68 11.54 4.60
CA MET A 262 18.69 12.41 5.24
C MET A 262 19.30 13.15 6.43
N GLU A 263 18.91 14.41 6.62
CA GLU A 263 19.14 15.06 7.90
C GLU A 263 18.22 14.41 8.97
N PRO A 264 18.70 14.23 10.21
CA PRO A 264 17.93 13.56 11.26
C PRO A 264 16.78 14.43 11.74
N GLY A 265 15.76 13.80 12.34
CA GLY A 265 14.68 14.49 13.03
C GLY A 265 13.46 14.84 12.18
N PHE A 266 13.36 14.29 10.95
CA PHE A 266 12.12 14.36 10.18
C PHE A 266 11.21 13.17 10.47
N SER A 267 9.94 13.44 10.72
CA SER A 267 8.88 12.44 10.86
C SER A 267 7.84 12.55 9.74
N ASN A 268 7.04 11.50 9.56
CA ASN A 268 5.97 11.50 8.58
C ASN A 268 4.93 12.59 8.89
N PHE A 269 4.48 13.27 7.83
CA PHE A 269 3.53 14.40 7.88
C PHE A 269 4.07 15.67 8.56
N GLN A 270 5.36 15.74 8.88
CA GLN A 270 5.93 16.91 9.53
C GLN A 270 5.93 18.14 8.62
N PRO A 271 5.37 19.28 9.08
CA PRO A 271 5.43 20.53 8.32
C PRO A 271 6.87 21.07 8.28
N ILE A 272 7.34 21.41 7.09
CA ILE A 272 8.66 21.99 6.85
C ILE A 272 8.53 23.40 6.24
N LYS A 273 9.48 24.28 6.60
CA LYS A 273 9.58 25.65 6.07
C LYS A 273 10.55 25.72 4.89
N LYS A 274 10.33 26.69 3.99
CA LYS A 274 11.29 27.04 2.94
C LYS A 274 12.65 27.37 3.58
N GLY A 275 13.73 26.88 2.98
CA GLY A 275 15.10 27.14 3.44
C GLY A 275 15.66 26.10 4.41
N ILE A 276 14.85 25.17 4.93
CA ILE A 276 15.34 24.10 5.80
C ILE A 276 16.12 23.06 4.98
N PRO A 277 17.35 22.68 5.40
CA PRO A 277 18.07 21.54 4.85
C PRO A 277 17.33 20.23 5.16
N LEU A 278 17.04 19.44 4.13
CA LEU A 278 16.32 18.17 4.26
C LEU A 278 17.25 16.97 4.25
N ALA A 279 18.28 17.03 3.40
CA ALA A 279 19.22 15.95 3.15
C ALA A 279 20.52 16.50 2.55
N LYS A 280 21.51 15.62 2.40
CA LYS A 280 22.71 15.84 1.61
C LYS A 280 22.78 14.80 0.51
N SER A 281 23.09 15.22 -0.71
CA SER A 281 23.41 14.33 -1.83
C SER A 281 24.74 14.76 -2.45
N ASN A 282 25.71 13.83 -2.52
CA ASN A 282 27.07 14.10 -3.00
C ASN A 282 27.72 15.32 -2.33
N GLY A 283 27.54 15.44 -1.01
CA GLY A 283 28.05 16.55 -0.20
C GLY A 283 27.29 17.88 -0.35
N LYS A 284 26.33 17.99 -1.28
CA LYS A 284 25.53 19.21 -1.48
C LYS A 284 24.22 19.15 -0.69
N PRO A 285 23.80 20.25 -0.02
CA PRO A 285 22.54 20.27 0.73
C PRO A 285 21.34 20.30 -0.23
N ILE A 286 20.35 19.48 0.08
CA ILE A 286 19.02 19.51 -0.53
C ILE A 286 18.13 20.35 0.38
N ILE A 287 17.69 21.50 -0.12
CA ILE A 287 16.96 22.50 0.67
C ILE A 287 15.49 22.52 0.27
N ALA A 288 14.60 22.67 1.25
CA ALA A 288 13.18 22.88 1.02
C ALA A 288 12.94 24.18 0.22
N THR A 289 12.42 24.07 -0.99
CA THR A 289 12.16 25.22 -1.87
C THR A 289 10.87 25.98 -1.51
N GLN A 290 9.99 25.36 -0.73
CA GLN A 290 8.68 25.88 -0.33
C GLN A 290 8.23 25.23 0.99
N ARG A 291 7.14 25.73 1.56
CA ARG A 291 6.44 25.02 2.65
C ARG A 291 5.83 23.73 2.11
N ALA A 292 5.91 22.67 2.90
CA ALA A 292 5.46 21.33 2.54
C ALA A 292 5.27 20.47 3.79
N ASN A 293 4.67 19.30 3.65
CA ASN A 293 4.78 18.24 4.65
C ASN A 293 5.74 17.19 4.10
N ILE A 294 6.80 16.88 4.86
CA ILE A 294 7.72 15.80 4.48
C ILE A 294 7.09 14.44 4.80
N PHE A 295 7.43 13.45 3.99
CA PHE A 295 6.85 12.13 4.06
C PHE A 295 7.85 11.07 3.61
N MET A 296 7.79 9.90 4.24
CA MET A 296 8.72 8.76 4.18
C MET A 296 10.19 9.17 4.02
N PRO A 297 10.76 9.91 4.99
CA PRO A 297 12.19 10.21 4.97
C PRO A 297 13.01 8.92 5.12
N LEU A 298 14.02 8.74 4.26
CA LEU A 298 14.84 7.53 4.22
C LEU A 298 15.92 7.52 5.30
N TYR A 299 15.74 6.68 6.33
CA TYR A 299 16.75 6.46 7.38
C TYR A 299 17.38 5.07 7.38
N GLN A 300 16.71 4.06 6.82
CA GLN A 300 17.16 2.65 6.82
C GLN A 300 18.33 2.32 5.86
N GLY A 301 18.91 3.31 5.17
CA GLY A 301 20.10 3.17 4.31
C GLY A 301 19.93 2.32 3.03
N LYS A 302 18.83 1.57 2.87
CA LYS A 302 18.46 0.82 1.67
C LYS A 302 17.21 1.42 1.01
N GLY A 303 17.23 1.53 -0.32
CA GLY A 303 16.14 2.08 -1.14
C GLY A 303 16.59 3.26 -1.99
N ASN A 304 15.79 3.61 -2.99
CA ASN A 304 16.04 4.72 -3.93
C ASN A 304 15.08 5.91 -3.72
N ASP A 305 14.22 5.86 -2.71
CA ASP A 305 13.27 6.90 -2.38
C ASP A 305 13.80 7.70 -1.19
N GLY A 306 14.35 8.90 -1.44
CA GLY A 306 14.97 9.70 -0.38
C GLY A 306 13.95 10.35 0.56
N PHE A 307 12.97 11.03 -0.03
CA PHE A 307 11.80 11.55 0.68
C PHE A 307 10.72 11.96 -0.32
N PHE A 308 9.51 12.16 0.20
CA PHE A 308 8.36 12.67 -0.53
C PHE A 308 7.86 13.96 0.13
N LEU A 309 7.15 14.76 -0.66
CA LEU A 309 6.35 15.86 -0.14
C LEU A 309 4.87 15.59 -0.43
N VAL A 310 4.07 15.72 0.62
CA VAL A 310 2.63 15.48 0.58
C VAL A 310 1.85 16.74 0.92
N ARG A 311 0.62 16.80 0.44
CA ARG A 311 -0.34 17.85 0.80
C ARG A 311 -1.74 17.28 0.90
N LYS A 312 -2.56 17.87 1.75
CA LYS A 312 -3.96 17.49 1.92
C LYS A 312 -4.73 17.77 0.64
N VAL A 313 -5.52 16.80 0.18
CA VAL A 313 -6.43 16.95 -0.97
C VAL A 313 -7.73 17.58 -0.49
N PRO A 314 -8.14 18.74 -1.05
CA PRO A 314 -9.42 19.34 -0.72
C PRO A 314 -10.60 18.41 -1.07
N LYS A 315 -11.57 18.30 -0.14
CA LYS A 315 -12.77 17.46 -0.31
C LYS A 315 -13.56 17.77 -1.59
N VAL A 316 -13.59 19.04 -2.00
CA VAL A 316 -14.25 19.48 -3.24
C VAL A 316 -13.65 18.81 -4.47
N PHE A 317 -12.32 18.67 -4.54
CA PHE A 317 -11.66 18.00 -5.67
C PHE A 317 -11.91 16.49 -5.67
N LEU A 318 -11.98 15.85 -4.49
CA LEU A 318 -12.37 14.44 -4.38
C LEU A 318 -13.79 14.21 -4.88
N TYR A 319 -14.72 15.11 -4.54
CA TYR A 319 -16.11 15.05 -4.99
C TYR A 319 -16.20 15.22 -6.52
N ILE A 320 -15.58 16.28 -7.07
CA ILE A 320 -15.56 16.52 -8.52
C ILE A 320 -14.94 15.31 -9.26
N SER A 321 -13.80 14.82 -8.76
CA SER A 321 -13.16 13.61 -9.27
C SER A 321 -14.12 12.42 -9.30
N SER A 322 -14.87 12.18 -8.22
CA SER A 322 -15.85 11.09 -8.15
C SER A 322 -16.98 11.25 -9.17
N VAL A 323 -17.53 12.45 -9.33
CA VAL A 323 -18.59 12.72 -10.30
C VAL A 323 -18.09 12.47 -11.73
N LEU A 324 -16.94 13.05 -12.09
CA LEU A 324 -16.37 12.91 -13.45
C LEU A 324 -16.07 11.47 -13.83
N ARG A 325 -15.57 10.66 -12.87
CA ARG A 325 -15.29 9.23 -13.08
C ARG A 325 -16.57 8.41 -13.23
N LYS A 326 -17.60 8.70 -12.42
CA LYS A 326 -18.90 7.99 -12.50
C LYS A 326 -19.61 8.20 -13.82
N VAL A 327 -19.55 9.42 -14.39
CA VAL A 327 -20.14 9.71 -15.70
C VAL A 327 -19.29 9.24 -16.88
N ARG A 328 -18.18 8.55 -16.64
CA ARG A 328 -17.21 8.11 -17.66
C ARG A 328 -16.85 9.24 -18.64
N PHE A 329 -16.52 10.41 -18.09
CA PHE A 329 -16.13 11.59 -18.87
C PHE A 329 -14.93 11.31 -19.78
N ASP A 330 -14.16 10.27 -19.48
CA ASP A 330 -13.03 9.80 -20.25
C ASP A 330 -13.36 9.38 -21.69
N ASN A 331 -14.58 8.89 -21.95
CA ASN A 331 -15.02 8.60 -23.31
C ASN A 331 -14.98 9.84 -24.21
N LEU A 332 -15.23 11.03 -23.64
CA LEU A 332 -15.16 12.30 -24.37
C LEU A 332 -13.71 12.75 -24.63
N LEU A 333 -12.73 12.23 -23.88
CA LEU A 333 -11.32 12.61 -24.07
C LEU A 333 -10.78 12.15 -25.42
N THR A 334 -11.25 11.02 -25.95
CA THR A 334 -10.83 10.54 -27.27
C THR A 334 -11.37 11.35 -28.45
N LEU A 335 -12.36 12.21 -28.22
CA LEU A 335 -12.82 13.17 -29.22
C LEU A 335 -11.84 14.34 -29.39
N LEU A 336 -10.88 14.47 -28.47
CA LEU A 336 -9.93 15.56 -28.47
C LEU A 336 -8.69 15.24 -29.32
N PRO A 337 -8.17 16.24 -30.05
CA PRO A 337 -6.99 16.04 -30.89
C PRO A 337 -5.77 15.66 -30.04
N GLY A 338 -5.08 14.60 -30.44
CA GLY A 338 -3.88 14.11 -29.75
C GLY A 338 -4.11 13.09 -28.64
N VAL A 339 -5.36 12.67 -28.38
CA VAL A 339 -5.71 11.60 -27.43
C VAL A 339 -6.28 10.42 -28.20
N ARG A 340 -5.73 9.21 -28.00
CA ARG A 340 -6.24 7.98 -28.65
C ARG A 340 -6.16 6.80 -27.69
N TRP A 341 -7.06 5.83 -27.85
CA TRP A 341 -6.95 4.53 -27.18
C TRP A 341 -5.65 3.83 -27.61
N ALA A 342 -4.89 3.36 -26.63
CA ALA A 342 -3.70 2.54 -26.82
C ALA A 342 -4.00 1.04 -26.69
N SER A 343 -5.10 0.70 -26.02
CA SER A 343 -5.56 -0.67 -25.78
C SER A 343 -6.95 -0.90 -26.39
N THR A 344 -7.17 -2.10 -26.92
CA THR A 344 -8.46 -2.56 -27.44
C THR A 344 -9.54 -2.69 -26.35
N LYS A 345 -9.13 -2.89 -25.09
CA LYS A 345 -10.00 -2.93 -23.90
C LYS A 345 -10.48 -1.54 -23.46
N LYS A 346 -10.01 -0.46 -24.11
CA LYS A 346 -10.32 0.95 -23.79
C LYS A 346 -10.03 1.32 -22.32
N ASP A 347 -8.94 0.77 -21.79
CA ASP A 347 -8.43 1.04 -20.45
C ASP A 347 -7.13 1.86 -20.46
N GLU A 348 -6.51 2.07 -21.63
CA GLU A 348 -5.29 2.87 -21.80
C GLU A 348 -5.41 3.91 -22.91
N LEU A 349 -4.97 5.14 -22.63
CA LEU A 349 -4.89 6.24 -23.59
C LEU A 349 -3.44 6.67 -23.82
N LYS A 350 -3.10 6.93 -25.08
CA LYS A 350 -1.87 7.61 -25.48
C LYS A 350 -2.18 9.08 -25.75
N VAL A 351 -1.48 9.97 -25.06
CA VAL A 351 -1.68 11.42 -25.12
C VAL A 351 -0.44 12.11 -25.66
N ASN A 352 -0.60 12.85 -26.75
CA ASN A 352 0.45 13.69 -27.32
C ASN A 352 0.41 15.09 -26.69
N LEU A 353 1.38 15.38 -25.81
CA LEU A 353 1.47 16.62 -25.05
C LEU A 353 1.78 17.85 -25.92
N LYS A 354 2.22 17.68 -27.18
CA LYS A 354 2.40 18.81 -28.11
C LYS A 354 1.06 19.36 -28.61
N ILE A 355 0.05 18.51 -28.72
CA ILE A 355 -1.28 18.84 -29.24
C ILE A 355 -2.23 19.11 -28.06
N ALA A 356 -2.23 18.20 -27.08
CA ALA A 356 -3.07 18.25 -25.88
C ALA A 356 -2.39 19.06 -24.74
N ARG A 357 -1.94 20.30 -25.03
CA ARG A 357 -1.07 21.08 -24.12
C ARG A 357 -1.72 21.46 -22.77
N PHE A 358 -3.05 21.53 -22.73
CA PHE A 358 -3.81 21.81 -21.50
C PHE A 358 -3.98 20.58 -20.61
N PHE A 359 -3.70 19.38 -21.12
CA PHE A 359 -3.84 18.13 -20.40
C PHE A 359 -2.56 17.85 -19.62
N THR A 360 -2.59 18.25 -18.34
CA THR A 360 -1.51 17.97 -17.40
C THR A 360 -1.71 16.61 -16.74
N LYS A 361 -0.64 16.06 -16.17
CA LYS A 361 -0.67 14.87 -15.31
C LYS A 361 -1.79 14.96 -14.25
N ASN A 362 -1.95 16.13 -13.63
CA ASN A 362 -2.97 16.39 -12.61
C ASN A 362 -4.41 16.28 -13.14
N PHE A 363 -4.66 16.65 -14.39
CA PHE A 363 -5.98 16.52 -15.00
C PHE A 363 -6.36 15.04 -15.17
N PHE A 364 -5.45 14.22 -15.69
CA PHE A 364 -5.68 12.78 -15.82
C PHE A 364 -5.86 12.11 -14.45
N HIS A 365 -5.11 12.53 -13.44
CA HIS A 365 -5.30 12.03 -12.07
C HIS A 365 -6.70 12.33 -11.54
N LEU A 366 -7.23 13.54 -11.79
CA LEU A 366 -8.59 13.89 -11.41
C LEU A 366 -9.61 12.91 -12.02
N LEU A 367 -9.39 12.51 -13.28
CA LEU A 367 -10.23 11.57 -14.01
C LEU A 367 -9.95 10.09 -13.70
N GLY A 368 -9.07 9.77 -12.76
CA GLY A 368 -8.82 8.38 -12.35
C GLY A 368 -7.83 7.64 -13.23
N TYR A 369 -6.99 8.38 -13.92
CA TYR A 369 -5.91 7.80 -14.70
C TYR A 369 -4.60 7.82 -13.94
N ARG A 370 -3.92 6.67 -13.94
CA ARG A 370 -2.50 6.57 -13.63
C ARG A 370 -1.71 7.00 -14.85
N SER A 371 -0.68 7.82 -14.67
CA SER A 371 0.13 8.30 -15.79
C SER A 371 1.57 7.77 -15.74
N ARG A 372 2.04 7.27 -16.89
CA ARG A 372 3.44 6.88 -17.13
C ARG A 372 3.99 7.72 -18.27
N THR A 373 5.02 8.51 -17.99
CA THR A 373 5.70 9.29 -19.02
C THR A 373 6.51 8.35 -19.90
N ILE A 374 6.16 8.28 -21.20
CA ILE A 374 6.93 7.52 -22.19
C ILE A 374 8.08 8.37 -22.71
N SER A 375 7.80 9.66 -22.98
CA SER A 375 8.81 10.60 -23.47
C SER A 375 8.43 12.03 -23.10
N LYS A 376 9.29 13.00 -23.42
CA LYS A 376 9.00 14.43 -23.25
C LYS A 376 7.73 14.90 -23.96
N THR A 377 7.22 14.13 -24.91
CA THR A 377 6.10 14.51 -25.80
C THR A 377 4.88 13.61 -25.67
N HIS A 378 5.01 12.45 -25.01
CA HIS A 378 3.94 11.46 -24.92
C HIS A 378 3.76 10.95 -23.49
N LEU A 379 2.49 10.94 -23.06
CA LEU A 379 2.03 10.34 -21.83
C LEU A 379 1.22 9.09 -22.16
N MET A 380 1.50 7.98 -21.50
CA MET A 380 0.56 6.86 -21.43
C MET A 380 -0.24 7.00 -20.15
N VAL A 381 -1.55 6.82 -20.24
CA VAL A 381 -2.41 6.86 -19.07
C VAL A 381 -3.32 5.64 -19.03
N LYS A 382 -3.41 4.97 -17.88
CA LYS A 382 -4.25 3.77 -17.66
C LYS A 382 -5.36 4.09 -16.67
N ASN A 383 -6.60 3.73 -17.01
CA ASN A 383 -7.79 3.99 -16.19
C ASN A 383 -7.80 3.06 -14.97
N ARG A 384 -7.77 3.64 -13.77
CA ARG A 384 -7.78 2.90 -12.49
C ARG A 384 -9.11 2.22 -12.19
N GLU A 385 -10.21 2.68 -12.81
CA GLU A 385 -11.55 2.12 -12.58
C GLU A 385 -11.86 0.93 -13.50
N ALA A 386 -11.10 0.74 -14.59
CA ALA A 386 -11.41 -0.26 -15.62
C ALA A 386 -11.39 -1.71 -15.10
N ALA A 387 -10.47 -2.02 -14.19
CA ALA A 387 -10.37 -3.34 -13.58
C ALA A 387 -11.24 -3.49 -12.32
N SER A 388 -11.81 -2.40 -11.78
CA SER A 388 -12.45 -2.40 -10.46
C SER A 388 -13.66 -3.33 -10.41
N ARG A 389 -13.63 -4.29 -9.47
CA ARG A 389 -14.71 -5.27 -9.23
C ARG A 389 -15.86 -4.72 -8.39
N THR A 390 -16.22 -3.47 -8.62
CA THR A 390 -17.14 -2.68 -7.79
C THR A 390 -18.45 -3.40 -7.47
N SER A 391 -19.00 -4.17 -8.43
CA SER A 391 -20.24 -4.94 -8.26
C SER A 391 -20.15 -6.06 -7.22
N GLU A 392 -18.96 -6.62 -6.96
CA GLU A 392 -18.75 -7.67 -5.95
C GLU A 392 -18.86 -7.13 -4.52
N TYR A 393 -18.78 -5.81 -4.34
CA TYR A 393 -18.83 -5.11 -3.04
C TYR A 393 -20.15 -4.35 -2.86
N HIS A 394 -21.20 -4.71 -3.62
CA HIS A 394 -22.55 -4.16 -3.47
C HIS A 394 -23.39 -5.16 -2.68
N GLY A 395 -23.68 -4.86 -1.40
CA GLY A 395 -24.48 -5.72 -0.52
C GLY A 395 -23.76 -6.26 0.72
N SER A 396 -22.46 -5.97 0.87
CA SER A 396 -21.70 -6.13 2.12
C SER A 396 -21.97 -5.01 3.11
#